data_AF-A0A5P9HJ60-F1
#
_entry.id   AF-A0A5P9HJ60-F1
#
_cell.length_a   1.000
_cell.length_b   1.000
_cell.length_c   1.000
_cell.angle_alpha   90.00
_cell.angle_beta   90.00
_cell.angle_gamma   90.00
#
_symmetry.space_group_name_H-M   'P 1'
#
loop_
_entity.id
_entity.type
_entity.pdbx_description
1 polymer ?
#
loop_
_entity_poly.entity_id
_entity_poly.type
_entity_poly.pdbx_seq_one_letter_code
_entity_poly.pdbx_strand_id
1 'polypeptide(L)' 'MITNAFNVKLTDRDVYKILYLNHVKEVPPHQLETMFPVTKKTISKIVNGKSRKDCYAVFIKYKDTHKNEFIKLLD' A
#
# COMPACT_ATOMS: atom_id res chain seq x y z
N MET A 1 13.06 -24.88 -3.85
CA MET A 1 11.95 -24.05 -3.32
C MET A 1 11.25 -23.41 -4.49
N ILE A 2 10.02 -23.81 -4.80
CA ILE A 2 9.25 -23.25 -5.91
C ILE A 2 8.76 -21.88 -5.45
N THR A 3 9.48 -20.81 -5.82
CA THR A 3 8.95 -19.45 -5.69
C THR A 3 7.92 -19.23 -6.78
N ASN A 4 6.70 -19.73 -6.56
CA ASN A 4 5.53 -19.24 -7.26
C ASN A 4 5.31 -17.80 -6.79
N ALA A 5 6.08 -16.87 -7.36
CA ALA A 5 5.75 -15.46 -7.32
C ALA A 5 4.45 -15.33 -8.12
N PHE A 6 3.33 -15.44 -7.42
CA PHE A 6 2.02 -15.16 -7.97
C PHE A 6 2.11 -13.82 -8.69
N ASN A 7 1.88 -13.84 -10.01
CA ASN A 7 1.96 -12.66 -10.86
C ASN A 7 0.69 -11.79 -10.66
N VAL A 8 0.33 -11.56 -9.40
CA VAL A 8 -0.84 -10.81 -8.99
C VAL A 8 -0.52 -9.34 -9.19
N LYS A 9 -1.24 -8.71 -10.10
CA LYS A 9 -1.19 -7.27 -10.28
C LYS A 9 -1.91 -6.63 -9.11
N LEU A 10 -1.16 -5.92 -8.27
CA LEU A 10 -1.75 -5.03 -7.28
C LEU A 10 -2.57 -3.96 -8.00
N THR A 11 -3.77 -3.71 -7.50
CA THR A 11 -4.55 -2.54 -7.92
C THR A 11 -3.97 -1.28 -7.29
N ASP A 12 -4.34 -0.12 -7.83
CA ASP A 12 -3.99 1.16 -7.20
C ASP A 12 -4.51 1.24 -5.76
N ARG A 13 -5.69 0.68 -5.50
CA ARG A 13 -6.26 0.56 -4.15
C ARG A 13 -5.36 -0.24 -3.23
N ASP A 14 -4.85 -1.38 -3.66
CA ASP A 14 -3.94 -2.21 -2.85
C ASP A 14 -2.64 -1.46 -2.55
N VAL A 15 -2.09 -0.76 -3.55
CA VAL A 15 -0.89 0.07 -3.39
C VAL A 15 -1.12 1.15 -2.35
N TYR A 16 -2.26 1.86 -2.40
CA TYR A 16 -2.59 2.88 -1.41
C TYR A 16 -2.83 2.29 -0.02
N LYS A 17 -3.45 1.11 0.08
CA LYS A 17 -3.65 0.41 1.35
C LYS A 17 -2.32 0.01 1.98
N ILE A 18 -1.37 -0.52 1.19
CA ILE A 18 0.00 -0.83 1.63
C ILE A 18 0.70 0.42 2.15
N LEU A 19 0.63 1.53 1.41
CA LEU A 19 1.26 2.80 1.80
C LEU A 19 0.64 3.37 3.07
N TYR A 20 -0.68 3.31 3.21
CA TYR A 20 -1.39 3.73 4.42
C TYR A 20 -1.00 2.90 5.64
N LEU A 21 -1.02 1.58 5.52
CA LEU A 21 -0.66 0.70 6.62
C LEU A 21 0.81 0.93 7.04
N ASN A 22 1.72 1.15 6.09
CA ASN A 22 3.13 1.39 6.41
C ASN A 22 3.39 2.78 7.01
N HIS A 23 2.91 3.85 6.39
CA HIS A 23 3.27 5.23 6.77
C HIS A 23 2.39 5.83 7.87
N VAL A 24 1.14 5.37 8.03
CA VAL A 24 0.19 5.93 9.02
C VAL A 24 -0.09 4.95 10.16
N LYS A 25 -0.19 3.65 9.87
CA LYS A 25 -0.38 2.62 10.90
C LYS A 25 0.93 2.01 11.38
N GLU A 26 2.06 2.45 10.82
CA GLU A 26 3.41 2.00 11.16
C GLU A 26 3.58 0.47 11.05
N VAL A 27 2.78 -0.17 10.19
CA VAL A 27 2.84 -1.61 9.97
C VAL A 27 4.11 -1.94 9.19
N PRO A 28 4.98 -2.80 9.72
CA PRO A 28 6.25 -3.11 9.08
C PRO A 28 6.06 -4.00 7.84
N PRO A 29 6.96 -3.92 6.84
CA PRO A 29 6.82 -4.67 5.58
C PRO A 29 6.70 -6.20 5.70
N HIS A 30 7.21 -6.78 6.79
CA HIS A 30 7.09 -8.23 7.03
C HIS A 30 5.67 -8.64 7.44
N GLN A 31 4.94 -7.77 8.13
CA GLN A 31 3.52 -7.99 8.45
C GLN A 31 2.64 -7.72 7.23
N LEU A 32 3.01 -6.78 6.36
CA LEU A 32 2.27 -6.53 5.12
C LEU A 32 2.36 -7.71 4.15
N GLU A 33 3.48 -8.44 4.14
CA GLU A 33 3.63 -9.65 3.31
C GLU A 33 2.63 -10.75 3.67
N THR A 34 2.10 -10.77 4.90
CA THR A 34 1.05 -11.73 5.29
C THR A 34 -0.36 -11.29 4.89
N MET A 35 -0.54 -10.01 4.55
CA MET A 35 -1.83 -9.41 4.20
C MET A 35 -2.05 -9.27 2.70
N PHE A 36 -0.97 -9.22 1.92
CA PHE A 36 -1.01 -9.02 0.48
C PHE A 36 -0.27 -10.15 -0.25
N PRO A 37 -0.74 -10.60 -1.42
CA PRO A 37 -0.15 -11.72 -2.16
C PRO A 37 1.13 -11.28 -2.92
N VAL A 38 2.01 -10.52 -2.28
CA VAL A 38 3.27 -10.03 -2.84
C VAL A 38 4.39 -10.12 -1.83
N THR A 39 5.61 -10.29 -2.34
CA THR A 39 6.79 -10.43 -1.48
C THR A 39 7.10 -9.15 -0.69
N LYS A 40 7.78 -9.29 0.45
CA LYS A 40 8.37 -8.20 1.23
C LYS A 40 9.24 -7.29 0.38
N LYS A 41 9.94 -7.83 -0.62
CA LYS A 41 10.76 -7.05 -1.56
C LYS A 41 9.89 -6.12 -2.41
N THR A 42 8.76 -6.62 -2.90
CA THR A 42 7.77 -5.82 -3.64
C THR A 42 7.17 -4.74 -2.75
N ILE A 43 6.76 -5.09 -1.54
CA ILE A 43 6.24 -4.13 -0.55
C ILE A 43 7.29 -3.04 -0.26
N SER A 44 8.54 -3.43 -0.03
CA SER A 44 9.65 -2.49 0.21
C SER A 44 9.85 -1.52 -0.95
N LYS A 45 9.73 -1.99 -2.20
CA LYS A 45 9.79 -1.12 -3.39
C LYS A 45 8.60 -0.16 -3.47
N ILE A 46 7.42 -0.59 -3.04
CA ILE A 46 6.21 0.24 -3.02
C ILE A 46 6.38 1.37 -2.00
N VAL A 47 6.69 1.02 -0.75
CA VAL A 47 6.76 2.01 0.35
C VAL A 47 7.92 2.99 0.22
N ASN A 48 9.01 2.56 -0.40
CA ASN A 48 10.19 3.41 -0.63
C ASN A 48 10.21 4.13 -1.99
N GLY A 49 9.28 3.81 -2.90
CA GLY A 49 9.28 4.38 -4.25
C GLY A 49 8.90 5.87 -4.26
N LYS A 50 9.74 6.72 -4.87
CA LYS A 50 9.55 8.18 -4.91
C LYS A 50 8.19 8.61 -5.48
N SER A 51 7.84 8.14 -6.67
CA SER A 51 6.55 8.48 -7.31
C SER A 51 5.35 8.07 -6.47
N ARG A 52 5.44 6.94 -5.75
CA ARG A 52 4.37 6.42 -4.89
C ARG A 52 4.23 7.22 -3.61
N LYS A 53 5.34 7.73 -3.05
CA LYS A 53 5.30 8.68 -1.94
C LYS A 53 4.62 9.97 -2.34
N ASP A 54 4.90 10.49 -3.53
CA ASP A 54 4.28 11.71 -4.03
C ASP A 54 2.77 11.50 -4.29
N CYS A 55 2.39 10.41 -4.95
CA CYS A 55 0.97 10.03 -5.13
C CYS A 55 0.26 9.82 -3.78
N TYR A 56 0.93 9.18 -2.82
CA TYR A 56 0.39 8.94 -1.49
C TYR A 56 0.21 10.22 -0.69
N ALA A 57 1.15 11.16 -0.75
CA ALA A 57 1.03 12.46 -0.08
C ALA A 57 -0.20 13.23 -0.61
N VAL A 58 -0.41 13.21 -1.92
CA VAL A 58 -1.61 13.78 -2.56
C VAL A 58 -2.87 13.03 -2.11
N PHE A 59 -2.82 11.70 -2.06
CA PHE A 59 -3.92 10.86 -1.61
C PHE A 59 -4.30 11.08 -0.13
N ILE A 60 -3.33 11.27 0.76
CA ILE A 60 -3.57 11.60 2.17
C ILE A 60 -4.12 13.01 2.33
N LYS A 61 -3.63 13.98 1.55
CA LYS A 61 -4.22 15.33 1.53
C LYS A 61 -5.68 15.29 1.09
N TYR A 62 -6.02 14.42 0.14
CA TYR A 62 -7.41 14.18 -0.25
C TYR A 62 -8.22 13.52 0.87
N LYS A 63 -7.68 12.49 1.56
CA LYS A 63 -8.29 11.89 2.76
C LYS A 63 -8.67 12.95 3.80
N ASP A 64 -7.74 13.83 4.13
CA ASP A 64 -7.93 14.78 5.22
C ASP A 64 -9.00 15.82 4.90
N THR A 65 -9.21 16.10 3.61
CA THR A 65 -10.25 17.00 3.12
C THR A 65 -11.59 16.29 2.85
N HIS A 66 -11.59 14.98 2.62
CA HIS A 66 -12.75 14.18 2.19
C HIS A 66 -12.90 12.86 3.00
N LYS A 67 -12.79 12.95 4.33
CA LYS A 67 -12.73 11.78 5.25
C LYS A 67 -13.80 10.71 5.02
N ASN A 68 -15.05 11.10 4.77
CA ASN A 68 -16.17 10.15 4.63
C ASN A 68 -16.14 9.38 3.31
N GLU A 69 -15.65 10.00 2.24
CA GLU A 69 -15.48 9.35 0.93
C GLU A 69 -14.27 8.43 0.93
N PHE A 70 -13.24 8.81 1.68
CA PHE A 70 -12.04 8.01 1.85
C PHE A 70 -12.30 6.67 2.55
N ILE A 71 -13.13 6.65 3.60
CA ILE A 71 -13.47 5.42 4.31
C ILE A 71 -14.12 4.41 3.34
N LYS A 72 -15.00 4.87 2.45
CA LYS A 72 -15.66 4.04 1.43
C LYS A 72 -14.71 3.49 0.36
N LEU A 73 -13.52 4.08 0.19
CA LEU A 73 -12.50 3.60 -0.74
C LEU A 73 -11.62 2.48 -0.14
N LEU A 74 -11.59 2.35 1.19
CA LEU A 74 -10.79 1.37 1.90
C LEU A 74 -11.56 0.14 2.38
N ASP A 75 -12.89 0.26 2.47
CA ASP A 75 -13.85 -0.85 2.56
C ASP A 75 -13.98 -1.60 1.22
#